data_AF-A0A536SEH2-F1
#
_entry.id   AF-A0A536SEH2-F1
#
_cell.length_a   1.000
_cell.length_b   1.000
_cell.length_c   1.000
_cell.angle_alpha   90.00
_cell.angle_beta   90.00
_cell.angle_gamma   90.00
#
_symmetry.space_group_name_H-M   'P 1'
#
loop_
_entity.id
_entity.type
_entity.pdbx_description
1 polymer ?
#
loop_
_entity_poly.entity_id
_entity_poly.type
_entity_poly.pdbx_seq_one_letter_code
_entity_poly.pdbx_strand_id
1 'polypeptide(L)'
;MAARFAPHDRSEALIAFPSVPHPRAKAAEIVELDVEIWPTCIVVPAGWRIALTVRGKDYEHQGEAATLSNMKNPMKGCGPFLHDDPSDRPLAVFGGKTTLHSGPARRAFLLLPIIPPK
;
A
#
# COMPACT_ATOMS: atom_id res chain seq x y z
N MET A 1 16.55 -13.89 -19.93
CA MET A 1 15.27 -14.42 -20.41
C MET A 1 14.17 -13.59 -19.76
N ALA A 2 13.63 -12.62 -20.47
CA ALA A 2 12.68 -11.65 -19.93
C ALA A 2 11.25 -12.15 -20.19
N ALA A 3 10.53 -12.53 -19.13
CA ALA A 3 9.09 -12.68 -19.22
C ALA A 3 8.50 -11.26 -19.30
N ARG A 4 8.15 -10.83 -20.51
CA ARG A 4 7.30 -9.66 -20.72
C ARG A 4 5.88 -10.10 -20.42
N PHE A 5 5.35 -9.71 -19.27
CA PHE A 5 3.90 -9.75 -19.05
C PHE A 5 3.26 -8.61 -19.84
N ALA A 6 2.18 -8.92 -20.54
CA ALA A 6 1.50 -7.98 -21.42
C ALA A 6 1.02 -6.75 -20.63
N PRO A 7 1.04 -5.54 -21.23
CA PRO A 7 0.40 -4.39 -20.61
C PRO A 7 -1.10 -4.67 -20.53
N HIS A 8 -1.62 -4.91 -19.33
CA HIS A 8 -3.06 -4.96 -19.10
C HIS A 8 -3.70 -3.67 -19.62
N ASP A 9 -4.82 -3.81 -20.32
CA ASP A 9 -5.68 -2.70 -20.73
C ASP A 9 -6.08 -1.91 -19.48
N ARG A 10 -5.63 -0.66 -19.41
CA ARG A 10 -5.70 0.18 -18.20
C ARG A 10 -7.05 0.90 -18.06
N SER A 11 -8.05 0.48 -18.83
CA SER A 11 -9.39 1.09 -18.83
C SER A 11 -10.36 0.50 -17.80
N GLU A 12 -10.04 -0.64 -17.15
CA GLU A 12 -10.92 -1.29 -16.16
C GLU A 12 -10.51 -1.08 -14.69
N ALA A 13 -9.75 -0.02 -14.39
CA ALA A 13 -9.09 0.19 -13.09
C ALA A 13 -10.01 0.62 -11.93
N LEU A 14 -11.30 0.28 -11.93
CA LEU A 14 -12.24 0.83 -10.94
C LEU A 14 -12.78 -0.11 -9.87
N ILE A 15 -12.78 -1.44 -9.98
CA ILE A 15 -13.47 -2.25 -8.93
C ILE A 15 -12.74 -3.53 -8.46
N ALA A 16 -11.73 -4.06 -9.15
CA ALA A 16 -10.93 -5.15 -8.58
C ALA A 16 -9.59 -5.26 -9.32
N PHE A 17 -8.47 -5.13 -8.60
CA PHE A 17 -7.27 -5.81 -9.04
C PHE A 17 -7.47 -7.29 -8.70
N PRO A 18 -7.64 -8.21 -9.67
CA PRO A 18 -7.64 -9.63 -9.35
C PRO A 18 -6.33 -9.92 -8.63
N SER A 19 -6.39 -10.62 -7.50
CA SER A 19 -5.19 -11.03 -6.76
C SER A 19 -4.36 -11.96 -7.65
N VAL A 20 -3.40 -11.38 -8.37
CA VAL A 20 -2.47 -12.15 -9.18
C VAL A 20 -1.56 -12.90 -8.19
N PRO A 21 -1.42 -14.23 -8.29
CA PRO A 21 -0.49 -14.96 -7.45
C PRO A 21 0.94 -14.48 -7.73
N HIS A 22 1.58 -13.87 -6.74
CA HIS A 22 2.97 -13.45 -6.86
C HIS A 22 3.86 -14.61 -6.34
N PRO A 23 4.82 -15.11 -7.15
CA PRO A 23 5.76 -16.10 -6.67
C PRO A 23 6.56 -15.52 -5.49
N ARG A 24 6.94 -16.39 -4.53
CA ARG A 24 7.81 -15.97 -3.43
C ARG A 24 9.13 -15.45 -4.01
N ALA A 25 9.41 -14.17 -3.76
CA ALA A 25 10.68 -13.56 -4.09
C ALA A 25 11.81 -14.17 -3.26
N LYS A 26 12.98 -14.36 -3.86
CA LYS A 26 14.21 -14.69 -3.12
C LYS A 26 14.77 -13.43 -2.47
N ALA A 27 15.60 -13.62 -1.44
CA ALA A 27 16.31 -12.50 -0.84
C ALA A 27 17.12 -11.73 -1.91
N ALA A 28 16.99 -10.39 -1.90
CA ALA A 28 17.59 -9.46 -2.87
C ALA A 28 17.10 -9.57 -4.34
N GLU A 29 16.10 -10.40 -4.63
CA GLU A 29 15.43 -10.39 -5.92
C GLU A 29 14.59 -9.12 -6.08
N ILE A 30 14.79 -8.39 -7.18
CA ILE A 30 14.00 -7.21 -7.50
C ILE A 30 12.72 -7.67 -8.20
N VAL A 31 11.59 -7.44 -7.54
CA VAL A 31 10.26 -7.76 -8.07
C VAL A 31 9.45 -6.49 -8.33
N GLU A 32 8.57 -6.55 -9.33
CA GLU A 32 7.55 -5.53 -9.59
C GLU A 32 6.27 -5.93 -8.85
N LEU A 33 5.61 -4.97 -8.20
CA LEU A 33 4.45 -5.20 -7.37
C LEU A 33 3.42 -4.09 -7.60
N ASP A 34 2.17 -4.48 -7.79
CA ASP A 34 1.02 -3.60 -7.65
C ASP A 34 0.50 -3.71 -6.22
N VAL A 35 0.41 -2.58 -5.52
CA VAL A 35 -0.11 -2.50 -4.15
C VAL A 35 -1.46 -1.81 -4.20
N GLU A 36 -2.51 -2.55 -3.88
CA GLU A 36 -3.86 -2.02 -3.81
C GLU A 36 -3.98 -1.05 -2.63
N ILE A 37 -4.44 0.18 -2.93
CA ILE A 37 -4.85 1.15 -1.91
C ILE A 37 -6.36 1.06 -1.85
N TRP A 38 -6.87 0.65 -0.70
CA TRP A 38 -8.32 0.49 -0.49
C TRP A 38 -9.06 1.81 -0.71
N PRO A 39 -10.33 1.77 -1.17
CA PRO A 39 -11.01 2.94 -1.70
C PRO A 39 -11.00 4.11 -0.73
N THR A 40 -10.53 5.25 -1.20
CA THR A 40 -10.63 6.53 -0.51
C THR A 40 -11.41 7.50 -1.38
N CYS A 41 -12.30 8.30 -0.77
CA CYS A 41 -12.93 9.44 -1.41
C CYS A 41 -12.45 10.68 -0.66
N ILE A 42 -11.50 11.40 -1.25
CA ILE A 42 -10.92 12.60 -0.64
C ILE A 42 -11.03 13.76 -1.62
N VAL A 43 -11.29 14.95 -1.06
CA VAL A 43 -11.16 16.23 -1.78
C VAL A 43 -9.87 16.87 -1.31
N VAL A 44 -8.98 17.22 -2.25
CA VAL A 44 -7.72 17.91 -1.96
C VAL A 44 -7.88 19.40 -2.30
N PRO A 45 -7.99 20.30 -1.31
CA PRO A 45 -8.19 21.73 -1.58
C PRO A 45 -6.98 22.37 -2.26
N ALA A 46 -7.20 23.56 -2.84
CA ALA A 46 -6.11 24.35 -3.39
C ALA A 46 -5.02 24.61 -2.34
N GLY A 47 -3.75 24.44 -2.72
CA GLY A 47 -2.59 24.60 -1.83
C GLY A 47 -2.21 23.35 -1.03
N TRP A 48 -3.03 22.30 -1.04
CA TRP A 48 -2.73 21.03 -0.38
C TRP A 48 -1.93 20.09 -1.30
N ARG A 49 -1.34 19.05 -0.71
CA ARG A 49 -0.56 18.04 -1.43
C ARG A 49 -0.95 16.64 -1.00
N ILE A 50 -0.84 15.70 -1.93
CA ILE A 50 -0.89 14.27 -1.64
C ILE A 50 0.53 13.79 -1.35
N ALA A 51 0.68 12.99 -0.28
CA ALA A 51 1.93 12.34 0.07
C ALA A 51 1.72 10.82 0.17
N LEU A 52 2.62 10.05 -0.42
CA LEU A 52 2.69 8.59 -0.26
C LEU A 52 3.80 8.25 0.72
N THR A 53 3.48 7.43 1.73
CA THR A 53 4.45 6.93 2.70
C THR A 53 4.47 5.40 2.65
N VAL A 54 5.62 4.81 2.34
CA VAL A 54 5.82 3.35 2.29
C VAL A 54 6.63 2.92 3.51
N ARG A 55 6.11 1.95 4.29
CA ARG A 55 6.73 1.49 5.55
C ARG A 55 6.55 0.00 5.74
N GLY A 56 7.45 -0.61 6.50
CA GLY A 56 7.32 -1.98 7.00
C GLY A 56 6.54 -2.09 8.32
N LYS A 57 5.63 -1.15 8.61
CA LYS A 57 4.81 -1.15 9.83
C LYS A 57 3.49 -0.39 9.64
N ASP A 58 2.56 -0.62 10.55
CA ASP A 58 1.25 0.04 10.55
C ASP A 58 1.34 1.56 10.60
N TYR A 59 0.34 2.21 10.00
CA TYR A 59 0.20 3.65 10.00
C TYR A 59 -0.38 4.13 11.33
N GLU A 60 0.14 5.25 11.82
CA GLU A 60 -0.36 5.98 12.99
C GLU A 60 -0.36 7.47 12.66
N HIS A 61 -1.43 8.18 13.04
CA HIS A 61 -1.44 9.65 13.03
C HIS A 61 -1.22 10.22 14.43
N GLN A 62 -0.86 11.51 14.50
CA GLN A 62 -0.71 12.24 15.76
C GLN A 62 -2.09 12.62 16.35
N GLY A 63 -2.12 12.97 17.64
CA GLY A 63 -3.33 13.40 18.35
C GLY A 63 -3.96 12.31 19.23
N GLU A 64 -5.05 12.67 19.90
CA GLU A 64 -5.81 11.75 20.73
C GLU A 64 -6.53 10.69 19.89
N ALA A 65 -6.46 9.43 20.33
CA ALA A 65 -7.15 8.33 19.69
C ALA A 65 -8.56 8.17 20.29
N ALA A 66 -9.55 7.91 19.45
CA ALA A 66 -10.89 7.56 19.94
C ALA A 66 -10.92 6.12 20.45
N THR A 67 -11.73 5.84 21.47
CA THR A 67 -11.91 4.50 22.03
C THR A 67 -13.37 4.09 21.92
N LEU A 68 -13.62 2.86 21.48
CA LEU A 68 -14.94 2.26 21.39
C LEU A 68 -15.03 1.10 22.40
N SER A 69 -16.16 0.97 23.10
CA SER A 69 -16.34 0.00 24.20
C SER A 69 -16.18 -1.47 23.79
N ASN A 70 -16.27 -1.74 22.49
CA ASN A 70 -16.20 -3.08 21.90
C ASN A 70 -14.93 -3.33 21.07
N MET A 71 -13.96 -2.40 21.06
CA MET A 71 -12.71 -2.56 20.32
C MET A 71 -11.54 -2.70 21.29
N LYS A 72 -10.68 -3.71 21.06
CA LYS A 72 -9.47 -3.97 21.88
C LYS A 72 -8.49 -2.79 21.85
N ASN A 73 -8.31 -2.21 20.68
CA ASN A 73 -7.28 -1.21 20.40
C ASN A 73 -7.92 0.15 20.08
N PRO A 74 -7.26 1.28 20.40
CA PRO A 74 -7.75 2.61 20.05
C PRO A 74 -7.84 2.84 18.54
N MET A 75 -8.74 3.74 18.12
CA MET A 75 -8.91 4.18 16.74
C MET A 75 -7.79 5.18 16.37
N LYS A 76 -6.58 4.66 16.09
CA LYS A 76 -5.43 5.46 15.68
C LYS A 76 -4.83 4.91 14.40
N GLY A 77 -4.75 5.71 13.34
CA GLY A 77 -4.15 5.30 12.06
C GLY A 77 -4.85 4.10 11.41
N CYS A 78 -4.24 2.91 11.43
CA CYS A 78 -4.85 1.63 11.03
C CYS A 78 -6.06 1.21 11.90
N GLY A 79 -6.45 2.05 12.86
CA GLY A 79 -7.58 1.83 13.73
C GLY A 79 -7.27 0.69 14.71
N PRO A 80 -8.23 -0.18 15.00
CA PRO A 80 -8.04 -1.24 15.99
C PRO A 80 -7.32 -2.48 15.42
N PHE A 81 -7.03 -2.49 14.12
CA PHE A 81 -6.50 -3.65 13.38
C PHE A 81 -4.98 -3.52 13.22
N LEU A 82 -4.26 -3.88 14.28
CA LEU A 82 -2.79 -3.85 14.31
C LEU A 82 -2.21 -5.21 13.92
N HIS A 83 -1.02 -5.19 13.31
CA HIS A 83 -0.22 -6.36 12.93
C HIS A 83 0.95 -6.55 13.91
N ASP A 84 0.64 -6.65 15.20
CA ASP A 84 1.61 -6.75 16.30
C ASP A 84 1.78 -8.18 16.86
N ASP A 85 1.00 -9.14 16.37
CA ASP A 85 1.14 -10.54 16.77
C ASP A 85 2.43 -11.15 16.17
N PRO A 86 3.39 -11.60 17.00
CA PRO A 86 4.65 -12.15 16.52
C PRO A 86 4.50 -13.47 15.77
N SER A 87 3.38 -14.18 15.93
CA SER A 87 3.06 -15.39 15.17
C SER A 87 2.54 -15.09 13.76
N ASP A 88 1.82 -13.97 13.58
CA ASP A 88 1.39 -13.48 12.26
C ASP A 88 2.54 -12.80 11.51
N ARG A 89 3.28 -11.93 12.19
CA ARG A 89 4.40 -11.15 11.63
C ARG A 89 5.74 -11.45 12.31
N PRO A 90 6.28 -12.69 12.18
CA PRO A 90 7.57 -13.02 12.78
C PRO A 90 8.70 -12.16 12.19
N LEU A 91 9.53 -11.61 13.08
CA LEU A 91 10.67 -10.74 12.70
C LEU A 91 11.65 -11.42 11.74
N ALA A 92 11.80 -12.74 11.82
CA ALA A 92 12.63 -13.51 10.89
C ALA A 92 12.20 -13.38 9.42
N VAL A 93 10.92 -13.03 9.17
CA VAL A 93 10.36 -12.83 7.82
C VAL A 93 10.17 -11.34 7.53
N PHE A 94 9.62 -10.57 8.47
CA PHE A 94 9.19 -9.18 8.23
C PHE A 94 10.17 -8.11 8.73
N GLY A 95 11.21 -8.48 9.49
CA GLY A 95 12.21 -7.55 10.04
C GLY A 95 13.35 -7.18 9.10
N GLY A 96 13.27 -7.59 7.82
CA GLY A 96 14.31 -7.34 6.82
C GLY A 96 14.35 -5.89 6.31
N LYS A 97 15.37 -5.60 5.48
CA LYS A 97 15.48 -4.31 4.79
C LYS A 97 14.71 -4.35 3.46
N THR A 98 13.68 -3.53 3.35
CA THR A 98 12.96 -3.29 2.09
C THR A 98 13.60 -2.12 1.34
N THR A 99 13.84 -2.30 0.03
CA THR A 99 14.40 -1.26 -0.84
C THR A 99 13.44 -0.97 -1.99
N LEU A 100 13.03 0.29 -2.15
CA LEU A 100 12.25 0.73 -3.30
C LEU A 100 13.19 1.14 -4.42
N HIS A 101 13.04 0.53 -5.59
CA HIS A 101 13.83 0.86 -6.78
C HIS A 101 13.02 1.76 -7.71
N SER A 102 13.56 2.93 -8.06
CA SER A 102 12.97 3.86 -9.02
C SER A 102 14.02 4.38 -10.01
N GLY A 103 13.62 4.57 -11.26
CA GLY A 103 14.47 5.10 -12.33
C GLY A 103 13.84 4.97 -13.72
N PRO A 104 14.50 5.43 -14.80
CA PRO A 104 13.93 5.42 -16.14
C PRO A 104 13.51 4.02 -16.64
N ALA A 105 14.26 2.98 -16.25
CA ALA A 105 13.96 1.58 -16.57
C ALA A 105 13.00 0.91 -15.57
N ARG A 106 12.68 1.56 -14.44
CA ARG A 106 11.81 1.05 -13.36
C ARG A 106 10.96 2.18 -12.80
N ARG A 107 9.80 2.37 -13.42
CA ARG A 107 8.91 3.48 -13.08
C ARG A 107 8.02 3.07 -11.92
N ALA A 108 8.42 3.41 -10.70
CA ALA A 108 7.49 3.45 -9.58
C ALA A 108 6.51 4.61 -9.81
N PHE A 109 5.21 4.34 -9.75
CA PHE A 109 4.16 5.34 -9.93
C PHE A 109 3.02 5.13 -8.93
N LEU A 110 2.20 6.15 -8.75
CA LEU A 110 0.95 6.08 -8.01
C LEU A 110 -0.20 6.30 -8.99
N LEU A 111 -1.10 5.33 -9.09
CA LEU A 111 -2.32 5.47 -9.86
C LEU A 111 -3.37 6.19 -9.01
N LEU A 112 -3.88 7.34 -9.49
CA LEU A 112 -4.90 8.12 -8.81
C LEU A 112 -6.19 8.15 -9.62
N PRO A 113 -7.35 7.77 -9.06
CA PRO A 113 -8.64 7.90 -9.72
C PRO A 113 -9.14 9.34 -9.64
N ILE A 114 -8.53 10.24 -10.43
CA ILE A 114 -8.90 11.66 -10.46
C ILE A 114 -10.27 11.81 -11.13
N ILE A 115 -11.24 12.35 -10.40
CA ILE A 115 -12.58 12.66 -10.91
C ILE A 115 -12.52 14.00 -11.67
N PRO A 116 -12.83 14.04 -12.98
CA PRO A 116 -12.83 15.29 -13.75
C PRO A 116 -13.89 16.29 -13.29
N PRO A 117 -13.71 17.60 -13.52
CA PRO A 117 -14.79 18.57 -13.38
C PRO A 117 -15.93 18.26 -14.35
N LYS A 118 -17.13 18.73 -14.02
CA LYS A 118 -18.30 18.70 -14.91
C LYS A 118 -18.14 19.68 -16.07
#